data_AF-A0A834AQK3-F1
#
_entry.id   AF-A0A834AQK3-F1
#
_cell.length_a   1.000
_cell.length_b   1.000
_cell.length_c   1.000
_cell.angle_alpha   90.00
_cell.angle_beta   90.00
_cell.angle_gamma   90.00
#
_symmetry.space_group_name_H-M   'P 1'
#
loop_
_entity.id
_entity.type
_entity.pdbx_description
1 polymer ?
#
loop_
_entity_poly.entity_id
_entity_poly.type
_entity_poly.pdbx_seq_one_letter_code
_entity_poly.pdbx_strand_id
1 'polypeptide(L)'
;MITCIRGLEKAKMIQPGYGVQYDYLDPRQITPSLETHLVQRLFFAGQINGTTGYEEAAAQGVIAGINASLRVRHKPPFVVSRTEGYIGVLIDDLTTLGTNEPYRMFTSRAEFRLSLRPDNADSRLTFRGYNEAGCVSQQRYERASWMKSSIQECISMLKSIEFSSSKWKKLIPEASISTDKSVPVRALDVLKYEEVDMELLAKAIPEPLKKYTECRELAERLKIEATYESVLFHQQQEIKNIQRDEALQLPKDLDYLTLRGVSLSSEVREKLHFSRPQTIGAASRIPGVTPAAVINLLRFVRTAQQRLVAATESPKTGQCLCDTEKLEEQQL
;
A
#
# COMPACT_ATOMS: atom_id res chain seq x y z
N MET A 1 -36.23 -10.18 -25.79
CA MET A 1 -35.55 -10.41 -24.50
C MET A 1 -35.87 -9.32 -23.49
N ILE A 2 -35.57 -8.04 -23.76
CA ILE A 2 -35.88 -6.94 -22.80
C ILE A 2 -37.36 -6.87 -22.46
N THR A 3 -38.25 -7.01 -23.45
CA THR A 3 -39.71 -7.00 -23.25
C THR A 3 -40.26 -8.21 -22.49
N CYS A 4 -39.45 -9.24 -22.25
CA CYS A 4 -39.81 -10.40 -21.43
C CYS A 4 -39.54 -10.15 -19.93
N ILE A 5 -38.86 -9.05 -19.59
CA ILE A 5 -38.62 -8.62 -18.21
C ILE A 5 -39.88 -7.92 -17.72
N ARG A 6 -40.40 -8.36 -16.57
CA ARG A 6 -41.59 -7.79 -15.94
C ARG A 6 -41.43 -6.28 -15.72
N GLY A 7 -42.42 -5.50 -16.15
CA GLY A 7 -42.39 -4.03 -16.12
C GLY A 7 -41.79 -3.37 -17.37
N LEU A 8 -41.20 -4.15 -18.28
CA LEU A 8 -40.64 -3.65 -19.55
C LEU A 8 -41.42 -4.15 -20.77
N GLU A 9 -42.66 -4.62 -20.60
CA GLU A 9 -43.46 -5.24 -21.66
C GLU A 9 -43.69 -4.30 -22.85
N LYS A 10 -43.72 -2.98 -22.62
CA LYS A 10 -43.88 -1.92 -23.64
C LYS A 10 -42.62 -1.06 -23.83
N ALA A 11 -41.48 -1.48 -23.30
CA ALA A 11 -40.23 -0.71 -23.40
C ALA A 11 -39.79 -0.56 -24.87
N LYS A 12 -39.34 0.65 -25.23
CA LYS A 12 -38.77 0.95 -26.56
C LYS A 12 -37.26 1.14 -26.41
N MET A 13 -36.48 0.39 -27.18
CA MET A 13 -35.02 0.48 -27.17
C MET A 13 -34.56 1.73 -27.92
N ILE A 14 -33.83 2.62 -27.25
CA ILE A 14 -33.22 3.81 -27.87
C ILE A 14 -31.85 3.45 -28.47
N GLN A 15 -31.04 2.69 -27.72
CA GLN A 15 -29.72 2.24 -28.15
C GLN A 15 -29.59 0.74 -27.90
N PRO A 16 -29.09 -0.04 -28.87
CA PRO A 16 -28.83 -1.46 -28.68
C PRO A 16 -27.60 -1.69 -27.82
N GLY A 17 -27.57 -2.80 -27.08
CA GLY A 17 -26.35 -3.27 -26.44
C GLY A 17 -25.37 -3.77 -27.48
N TYR A 18 -24.08 -3.44 -27.31
CA TYR A 18 -23.00 -3.86 -28.19
C TYR A 18 -21.75 -4.20 -27.38
N GLY A 19 -20.84 -5.00 -27.96
CA GLY A 19 -19.51 -5.26 -27.42
C GLY A 19 -18.47 -4.38 -28.11
N VAL A 20 -17.41 -4.02 -27.39
CA VAL A 20 -16.25 -3.31 -27.94
C VAL A 20 -15.04 -4.20 -27.83
N GLN A 21 -14.30 -4.33 -28.92
CA GLN A 21 -12.98 -4.94 -28.95
C GLN A 21 -11.95 -3.86 -29.23
N TYR A 22 -10.89 -3.85 -28.43
CA TYR A 22 -9.80 -2.89 -28.53
C TYR A 22 -8.49 -3.58 -28.18
N ASP A 23 -7.40 -3.04 -28.72
CA ASP A 23 -6.07 -3.51 -28.38
C ASP A 23 -5.67 -2.99 -27.00
N TYR A 24 -4.94 -3.82 -26.25
CA TYR A 24 -4.32 -3.44 -25.00
C TYR A 24 -2.87 -3.93 -25.00
N LEU A 25 -2.05 -3.30 -24.16
CA LEU A 25 -0.67 -3.69 -23.94
C LEU A 25 -0.58 -4.43 -22.61
N ASP A 26 0.17 -5.53 -22.61
CA ASP A 26 0.38 -6.32 -21.41
C ASP A 26 0.99 -5.45 -20.31
N PRO A 27 0.30 -5.25 -19.16
CA PRO A 27 0.76 -4.36 -18.11
C PRO A 27 2.02 -4.86 -17.39
N ARG A 28 2.51 -6.08 -17.67
CA ARG A 28 3.85 -6.52 -17.23
C ARG A 28 5.00 -5.79 -17.96
N GLN A 29 4.68 -5.04 -19.02
CA GLN A 29 5.67 -4.22 -19.74
C GLN A 29 5.89 -2.84 -19.11
N ILE A 30 5.15 -2.51 -18.05
CA ILE A 30 5.31 -1.28 -17.29
C ILE A 30 5.76 -1.58 -15.85
N THR A 31 6.52 -0.64 -15.30
CA THR A 31 6.96 -0.67 -13.90
C THR A 31 5.81 -0.31 -12.95
N PRO A 32 5.96 -0.52 -11.63
CA PRO A 32 5.00 -0.02 -10.63
C PRO A 32 4.81 1.51 -10.62
N SER A 33 5.71 2.28 -11.25
CA SER A 33 5.53 3.72 -11.47
C SER A 33 4.74 4.05 -12.74
N LEU A 34 4.24 3.02 -13.44
CA LEU A 34 3.54 3.06 -14.72
C LEU A 34 4.39 3.52 -15.92
N GLU A 35 5.71 3.60 -15.74
CA GLU A 35 6.67 3.88 -16.81
C GLU A 35 6.98 2.58 -17.57
N THR A 36 7.05 2.62 -18.90
CA THR A 36 7.38 1.44 -19.69
C THR A 36 8.84 0.99 -19.50
N HIS A 37 9.09 -0.31 -19.57
CA HIS A 37 10.44 -0.85 -19.51
C HIS A 37 11.28 -0.51 -20.75
N LEU A 38 10.66 -0.49 -21.93
CA LEU A 38 11.35 -0.31 -23.21
C LEU A 38 11.66 1.15 -23.51
N VAL A 39 10.71 2.05 -23.25
CA VAL A 39 10.82 3.47 -23.59
C VAL A 39 10.73 4.31 -22.32
N GLN A 40 11.85 4.92 -21.96
CA GLN A 40 11.89 5.84 -20.83
C GLN A 40 10.98 7.04 -21.09
N ARG A 41 10.36 7.56 -20.03
CA ARG A 41 9.42 8.70 -20.04
C ARG A 41 8.11 8.45 -20.80
N LEU A 42 7.85 7.22 -21.23
CA LEU A 42 6.54 6.79 -21.72
C LEU A 42 5.78 6.12 -20.58
N PHE A 43 4.53 6.54 -20.34
CA PHE A 43 3.69 6.02 -19.27
C PHE A 43 2.36 5.55 -19.83
N PHE A 44 1.84 4.43 -19.31
CA PHE A 44 0.53 3.91 -19.70
C PHE A 44 -0.44 3.89 -18.51
N ALA A 45 -1.70 4.24 -18.77
CA ALA A 45 -2.75 4.27 -17.75
C ALA A 45 -4.13 4.01 -18.37
N GLY A 46 -4.97 3.27 -17.66
CA GLY A 46 -6.36 3.03 -18.04
C GLY A 46 -6.55 1.79 -18.91
N GLN A 47 -7.49 1.85 -19.86
CA GLN A 47 -7.90 0.69 -20.63
C GLN A 47 -6.77 0.07 -21.46
N ILE A 48 -5.77 0.87 -21.86
CA ILE A 48 -4.56 0.40 -22.55
C ILE A 48 -3.77 -0.63 -21.72
N ASN A 49 -3.88 -0.59 -20.38
CA ASN A 49 -3.25 -1.56 -19.47
C ASN A 49 -4.14 -2.78 -19.21
N GLY A 50 -5.20 -2.97 -19.99
CA GLY A 50 -6.15 -4.07 -19.82
C GLY A 50 -7.08 -3.90 -18.62
N THR A 51 -7.32 -2.68 -18.15
CA THR A 51 -8.35 -2.40 -17.11
C THR A 51 -9.69 -2.00 -17.73
N THR A 52 -10.77 -2.15 -16.96
CA THR A 52 -12.08 -1.58 -17.30
C THR A 52 -12.72 -0.97 -16.07
N GLY A 53 -13.37 0.18 -16.23
CA GLY A 53 -13.87 1.00 -15.12
C GLY A 53 -13.20 2.39 -15.10
N TYR A 54 -13.94 3.39 -14.65
CA TYR A 54 -13.47 4.77 -14.65
C TYR A 54 -12.49 5.01 -13.51
N GLU A 55 -12.71 4.35 -12.38
CA GLU A 55 -11.96 4.47 -11.15
C GLU A 55 -10.56 3.86 -11.29
N GLU A 56 -10.45 2.67 -11.90
CA GLU A 56 -9.17 2.03 -12.21
C GLU A 56 -8.35 2.89 -13.18
N ALA A 57 -8.99 3.44 -14.20
CA ALA A 57 -8.32 4.29 -15.18
C ALA A 57 -7.86 5.62 -14.56
N ALA A 58 -8.71 6.26 -13.75
CA ALA A 58 -8.36 7.49 -13.05
C ALA A 58 -7.23 7.27 -12.03
N ALA A 59 -7.27 6.18 -11.27
CA ALA A 59 -6.22 5.82 -10.32
C ALA A 59 -4.85 5.68 -10.99
N GLN A 60 -4.80 4.94 -12.11
CA GLN A 60 -3.57 4.81 -12.91
C GLN A 60 -3.15 6.16 -13.50
N GLY A 61 -4.09 6.94 -14.04
CA GLY A 61 -3.81 8.24 -14.66
C GLY A 61 -3.19 9.23 -13.67
N VAL A 62 -3.69 9.28 -12.44
CA VAL A 62 -3.12 10.11 -11.36
C VAL A 62 -1.67 9.72 -11.06
N ILE A 63 -1.40 8.42 -10.88
CA ILE A 63 -0.04 7.93 -10.59
C ILE A 63 0.90 8.18 -11.78
N ALA A 64 0.47 7.87 -13.00
CA ALA A 64 1.24 8.09 -14.21
C ALA A 64 1.57 9.58 -14.41
N GLY A 65 0.60 10.47 -14.20
CA GLY A 65 0.79 11.92 -14.30
C GLY A 65 1.75 12.47 -13.24
N ILE A 66 1.63 12.03 -11.99
CA ILE A 66 2.57 12.36 -10.91
C ILE A 66 3.98 11.92 -11.30
N ASN A 67 4.14 10.68 -11.75
CA ASN A 67 5.46 10.13 -12.08
C ASN A 67 6.07 10.74 -13.34
N ALA A 68 5.27 11.11 -14.34
CA ALA A 68 5.74 11.88 -15.49
C ALA A 68 6.33 13.23 -15.04
N SER A 69 5.65 13.94 -14.14
CA SER A 69 6.14 15.21 -13.56
C SER A 69 7.41 15.03 -12.74
N LEU A 70 7.46 14.01 -11.87
CA LEU A 70 8.64 13.69 -11.07
C LEU A 70 9.84 13.29 -11.94
N ARG A 71 9.60 12.56 -13.03
CA ARG A 71 10.65 12.15 -13.98
C ARG A 71 11.29 13.35 -14.67
N VAL A 72 10.50 14.34 -15.07
CA VAL A 72 11.02 15.61 -15.63
C VAL A 72 11.83 16.39 -14.58
N ARG A 73 11.43 16.31 -13.31
CA ARG A 73 12.13 16.96 -12.19
C ARG A 73 13.30 16.14 -11.62
N HIS A 74 13.66 15.02 -12.24
CA HIS A 74 14.70 14.10 -11.77
C HIS A 74 14.50 13.64 -10.31
N LYS A 75 13.25 13.53 -9.87
CA LYS A 75 12.88 13.02 -8.54
C LYS A 75 12.58 11.52 -8.61
N PRO A 76 12.72 10.79 -7.49
CA PRO A 76 12.26 9.40 -7.38
C PRO A 76 10.78 9.27 -7.74
N PRO A 77 10.36 8.14 -8.33
CA PRO A 77 8.95 7.90 -8.64
C PRO A 77 8.12 7.74 -7.36
N PHE A 78 6.90 8.25 -7.40
CA PHE A 78 5.86 8.02 -6.42
C PHE A 78 5.17 6.68 -6.69
N VAL A 79 5.42 5.71 -5.82
CA VAL A 79 4.79 4.39 -5.86
C VAL A 79 3.99 4.19 -4.58
N VAL A 80 2.77 3.66 -4.72
CA VAL A 80 1.89 3.32 -3.61
C VAL A 80 2.00 1.82 -3.38
N SER A 81 2.41 1.39 -2.18
CA SER A 81 2.41 -0.03 -1.83
C SER A 81 0.98 -0.56 -1.80
N ARG A 82 0.81 -1.85 -2.13
CA ARG A 82 -0.47 -2.54 -1.97
C ARG A 82 -0.96 -2.55 -0.51
N THR A 83 -0.06 -2.39 0.45
CA THR A 83 -0.38 -2.25 1.88
C THR A 83 -0.89 -0.86 2.27
N GLU A 84 -0.75 0.13 1.39
CA GLU A 84 -1.09 1.53 1.66
C GLU A 84 -2.34 1.99 0.93
N GLY A 85 -2.80 1.29 -0.10
CA GLY A 85 -4.01 1.67 -0.83
C GLY A 85 -4.42 0.70 -1.92
N TYR A 86 -5.71 0.73 -2.26
CA TYR A 86 -6.27 -0.01 -3.39
C TYR A 86 -5.61 0.34 -4.74
N ILE A 87 -5.09 1.57 -4.90
CA ILE A 87 -4.29 1.96 -6.07
C ILE A 87 -3.01 1.11 -6.17
N GLY A 88 -2.34 0.85 -5.04
CA GLY A 88 -1.17 -0.01 -5.00
C GLY A 88 -1.51 -1.47 -5.31
N VAL A 89 -2.64 -1.97 -4.80
CA VAL A 89 -3.15 -3.32 -5.12
C VAL A 89 -3.42 -3.45 -6.62
N LEU A 90 -4.13 -2.48 -7.22
CA LEU A 90 -4.42 -2.43 -8.65
C LEU A 90 -3.15 -2.50 -9.49
N ILE A 91 -2.19 -1.62 -9.21
CA ILE A 91 -0.96 -1.51 -10.00
C ILE A 91 -0.07 -2.74 -9.81
N ASP A 92 0.07 -3.24 -8.58
CA ASP A 92 0.88 -4.43 -8.31
C ASP A 92 0.28 -5.68 -8.97
N ASP A 93 -1.05 -5.87 -8.90
CA ASP A 93 -1.72 -6.99 -9.57
C ASP A 93 -1.50 -6.91 -11.10
N LEU A 94 -1.70 -5.74 -11.72
CA LEU A 94 -1.50 -5.55 -13.16
C LEU A 94 -0.04 -5.82 -13.58
N THR A 95 0.92 -5.22 -12.88
CA THR A 95 2.34 -5.31 -13.25
C THR A 95 2.97 -6.66 -12.91
N THR A 96 2.43 -7.39 -11.93
CA THR A 96 2.95 -8.70 -11.53
C THR A 96 2.26 -9.84 -12.29
N LEU A 97 0.93 -9.83 -12.31
CA LEU A 97 0.13 -10.95 -12.83
C LEU A 97 -0.19 -10.80 -14.32
N GLY A 98 -0.20 -9.57 -14.84
CA GLY A 98 -0.81 -9.26 -16.13
C GLY A 98 -2.34 -9.33 -16.04
N THR A 99 -3.00 -9.37 -17.19
CA THR A 99 -4.44 -9.60 -17.23
C THR A 99 -4.85 -10.31 -18.51
N ASN A 100 -5.70 -11.33 -18.40
CA ASN A 100 -6.24 -12.09 -19.55
C ASN A 100 -7.65 -11.64 -19.95
N GLU A 101 -8.35 -10.99 -19.01
CA GLU A 101 -9.64 -10.34 -19.21
C GLU A 101 -9.53 -8.89 -18.68
N PRO A 102 -10.43 -7.97 -19.04
CA PRO A 102 -10.36 -6.62 -18.50
C PRO A 102 -10.41 -6.60 -16.96
N TYR A 103 -9.32 -6.17 -16.34
CA TYR A 103 -9.18 -6.16 -14.89
C TYR A 103 -10.19 -5.19 -14.25
N ARG A 104 -10.84 -5.65 -13.18
CA ARG A 104 -11.74 -4.88 -12.32
C ARG A 104 -11.33 -5.01 -10.86
N MET A 105 -11.26 -3.88 -10.16
CA MET A 105 -10.98 -3.87 -8.74
C MET A 105 -12.18 -4.38 -7.95
N PHE A 106 -12.00 -5.52 -7.31
CA PHE A 106 -12.90 -6.01 -6.27
C PHE A 106 -12.22 -5.92 -4.92
N THR A 107 -13.00 -5.58 -3.90
CA THR A 107 -12.48 -5.48 -2.53
C THR A 107 -11.84 -6.79 -2.08
N SER A 108 -12.32 -7.94 -2.58
CA SER A 108 -11.80 -9.28 -2.32
C SER A 108 -10.32 -9.45 -2.65
N ARG A 109 -9.74 -8.63 -3.53
CA ARG A 109 -8.33 -8.71 -3.92
C ARG A 109 -7.36 -8.05 -2.94
N ALA A 110 -7.85 -7.18 -2.05
CA ALA A 110 -7.01 -6.58 -1.01
C ALA A 110 -6.99 -7.45 0.24
N GLU A 111 -5.80 -7.77 0.72
CA GLU A 111 -5.57 -8.56 1.93
C GLU A 111 -5.89 -7.74 3.20
N PHE A 112 -5.61 -6.43 3.17
CA PHE A 112 -5.74 -5.53 4.31
C PHE A 112 -6.99 -4.63 4.25
N ARG A 113 -8.15 -5.18 3.88
CA ARG A 113 -9.39 -4.38 3.68
C ARG A 113 -9.77 -3.52 4.88
N LEU A 114 -9.50 -4.01 6.09
CA LEU A 114 -9.79 -3.30 7.33
C LEU A 114 -8.84 -2.12 7.57
N SER A 115 -7.63 -2.18 7.03
CA SER A 115 -6.67 -1.06 7.04
C SER A 115 -6.89 -0.11 5.86
N LEU A 116 -7.32 -0.62 4.70
CA LEU A 116 -7.48 0.12 3.45
C LEU A 116 -8.91 0.65 3.26
N ARG A 117 -9.41 1.41 4.24
CA ARG A 117 -10.80 1.89 4.21
C ARG A 117 -10.95 3.21 3.46
N PRO A 118 -12.12 3.50 2.87
CA PRO A 118 -12.37 4.80 2.24
C PRO A 118 -12.21 5.96 3.22
N ASP A 119 -12.69 5.80 4.47
CA ASP A 119 -12.66 6.83 5.51
C ASP A 119 -11.24 7.26 5.88
N ASN A 120 -10.23 6.41 5.71
CA ASN A 120 -8.85 6.67 6.12
C ASN A 120 -7.87 6.87 4.96
N ALA A 121 -8.37 7.06 3.74
CA ALA A 121 -7.52 7.26 2.57
C ALA A 121 -6.66 8.52 2.67
N ASP A 122 -7.19 9.56 3.29
CA ASP A 122 -6.52 10.82 3.53
C ASP A 122 -5.30 10.67 4.46
N SER A 123 -5.45 9.93 5.57
CA SER A 123 -4.39 9.72 6.55
C SER A 123 -3.25 8.86 5.99
N ARG A 124 -3.57 7.98 5.04
CA ARG A 124 -2.60 7.14 4.32
C ARG A 124 -1.85 7.89 3.23
N LEU A 125 -2.54 8.68 2.39
CA LEU A 125 -1.97 9.18 1.13
C LEU A 125 -1.79 10.70 1.07
N THR A 126 -2.50 11.51 1.85
CA THR A 126 -2.44 12.98 1.74
C THR A 126 -1.06 13.52 2.10
N PHE A 127 -0.48 13.06 3.21
CA PHE A 127 0.85 13.49 3.66
C PHE A 127 1.93 13.16 2.62
N ARG A 128 1.86 11.97 2.03
CA ARG A 128 2.78 11.53 0.98
C ARG A 128 2.56 12.32 -0.31
N GLY A 129 1.31 12.54 -0.70
CA GLY A 129 0.94 13.36 -1.85
C GLY A 129 1.45 14.80 -1.75
N TYR A 130 1.52 15.35 -0.53
CA TYR A 130 2.09 16.68 -0.28
C TYR A 130 3.63 16.65 -0.30
N ASN A 131 4.24 15.77 0.51
CA ASN A 131 5.69 15.76 0.73
C ASN A 131 6.50 15.16 -0.42
N GLU A 132 6.06 14.02 -0.95
CA GLU A 132 6.78 13.24 -1.96
C GLU A 132 6.38 13.67 -3.38
N ALA A 133 5.07 13.68 -3.66
CA ALA A 133 4.55 13.95 -5.01
C ALA A 133 4.37 15.45 -5.31
N GLY A 134 4.07 16.26 -4.30
CA GLY A 134 3.73 17.69 -4.47
C GLY A 134 2.41 17.93 -5.22
N CYS A 135 1.46 16.97 -5.19
CA CYS A 135 0.17 17.05 -5.88
C CYS A 135 -1.00 17.43 -4.95
N VAL A 136 -0.74 17.59 -3.66
CA VAL A 136 -1.72 17.98 -2.64
C VAL A 136 -1.53 19.46 -2.29
N SER A 137 -2.62 20.20 -2.12
CA SER A 137 -2.57 21.61 -1.69
C SER A 137 -2.29 21.75 -0.19
N GLN A 138 -1.72 22.89 0.21
CA GLN A 138 -1.47 23.22 1.62
C GLN A 138 -2.76 23.12 2.46
N GLN A 139 -3.88 23.66 1.96
CA GLN A 139 -5.17 23.59 2.65
C GLN A 139 -5.62 22.15 2.94
N ARG A 140 -5.45 21.24 1.96
CA ARG A 140 -5.82 19.82 2.14
C ARG A 140 -4.87 19.13 3.12
N TYR A 141 -3.59 19.46 3.09
CA TYR A 141 -2.61 18.97 4.04
C TYR A 141 -2.94 19.40 5.48
N GLU A 142 -3.24 20.68 5.69
CA GLU A 142 -3.59 21.23 7.01
C GLU A 142 -4.85 20.57 7.58
N ARG A 143 -5.89 20.37 6.73
CA ARG A 143 -7.10 19.66 7.14
C ARG A 143 -6.81 18.22 7.59
N ALA A 144 -6.01 17.48 6.83
CA ALA A 144 -5.62 16.12 7.17
C ALA A 144 -4.74 16.08 8.43
N SER A 145 -3.85 17.06 8.60
CA SER A 145 -3.01 17.19 9.79
C SER A 145 -3.83 17.43 11.05
N TRP A 146 -4.78 18.38 11.00
CA TRP A 146 -5.72 18.65 12.08
C TRP A 146 -6.54 17.41 12.44
N MET A 147 -7.11 16.72 11.44
CA MET A 147 -7.89 15.51 11.67
C MET A 147 -7.06 14.43 12.36
N LYS A 148 -5.83 14.20 11.87
CA LYS A 148 -4.91 13.21 12.44
C LYS A 148 -4.53 13.53 13.88
N SER A 149 -4.17 14.78 14.19
CA SER A 149 -3.81 15.17 15.56
C SER A 149 -5.01 15.06 16.51
N SER A 150 -6.18 15.54 16.09
CA SER A 150 -7.40 15.44 16.91
C SER A 150 -7.80 14.00 17.21
N ILE A 151 -7.66 13.10 16.24
CA ILE A 151 -7.90 11.66 16.45
C ILE A 151 -6.91 11.08 17.46
N GLN A 152 -5.61 11.36 17.29
CA GLN A 152 -4.56 10.83 18.17
C GLN A 152 -4.69 11.32 19.61
N GLU A 153 -5.01 12.61 19.79
CA GLU A 153 -5.26 13.22 21.10
C GLU A 153 -6.49 12.60 21.76
N CYS A 154 -7.61 12.48 21.04
CA CYS A 154 -8.84 11.92 21.58
C CYS A 154 -8.69 10.44 21.92
N ILE A 155 -8.06 9.63 21.06
CA ILE A 155 -7.82 8.21 21.36
C ILE A 155 -6.97 8.06 22.62
N SER A 156 -5.91 8.86 22.78
CA SER A 156 -5.08 8.86 23.98
C SER A 156 -5.89 9.20 25.23
N MET A 157 -6.78 10.19 25.12
CA MET A 157 -7.68 10.61 26.19
C MET A 157 -8.71 9.52 26.54
N LEU A 158 -9.35 8.91 25.55
CA LEU A 158 -10.31 7.81 25.73
C LEU A 158 -9.67 6.57 26.37
N LYS A 159 -8.37 6.34 26.13
CA LYS A 159 -7.60 5.28 26.81
C LYS A 159 -7.31 5.60 28.28
N SER A 160 -7.20 6.88 28.64
CA SER A 160 -6.93 7.30 30.02
C SER A 160 -8.17 7.31 30.92
N ILE A 161 -9.35 7.41 30.32
CA ILE A 161 -10.63 7.40 31.06
C ILE A 161 -11.06 5.96 31.28
N GLU A 162 -10.98 5.51 32.54
CA GLU A 162 -11.31 4.15 32.93
C GLU A 162 -12.32 4.16 34.08
N PHE A 163 -13.44 3.43 33.92
CA PHE A 163 -14.44 3.24 34.97
C PHE A 163 -14.86 1.77 35.09
N SER A 164 -15.48 1.40 36.21
CA SER A 164 -16.10 0.09 36.35
C SER A 164 -17.27 -0.07 35.37
N SER A 165 -17.51 -1.31 34.91
CA SER A 165 -18.65 -1.65 34.03
C SER A 165 -20.00 -1.18 34.61
N SER A 166 -20.15 -1.26 35.94
CA SER A 166 -21.34 -0.77 36.65
C SER A 166 -21.51 0.75 36.59
N LYS A 167 -20.42 1.52 36.61
CA LYS A 167 -20.46 2.98 36.45
C LYS A 167 -20.78 3.34 35.01
N TRP A 168 -20.20 2.64 34.04
CA TRP A 168 -20.54 2.85 32.63
C TRP A 168 -22.00 2.57 32.32
N LYS A 169 -22.58 1.48 32.84
CA LYS A 169 -24.01 1.17 32.65
C LYS A 169 -24.94 2.21 33.28
N LYS A 170 -24.50 2.90 34.34
CA LYS A 170 -25.25 4.03 34.93
C LYS A 170 -25.15 5.30 34.08
N LEU A 171 -23.97 5.55 33.51
CA LEU A 171 -23.72 6.74 32.68
C LEU A 171 -24.33 6.62 31.28
N ILE A 172 -24.37 5.40 30.75
CA ILE A 172 -24.92 5.07 29.42
C ILE A 172 -25.84 3.85 29.56
N PRO A 173 -27.08 4.04 30.06
CA PRO A 173 -28.04 2.95 30.24
C PRO A 173 -28.39 2.21 28.96
N GLU A 174 -28.36 2.91 27.83
CA GLU A 174 -28.72 2.40 26.50
C GLU A 174 -27.71 1.38 25.96
N ALA A 175 -26.46 1.44 26.42
CA ALA A 175 -25.39 0.57 25.92
C ALA A 175 -25.45 -0.83 26.55
N SER A 176 -25.30 -1.87 25.74
CA SER A 176 -25.30 -3.28 26.15
C SER A 176 -23.97 -3.71 26.82
N ILE A 177 -23.47 -2.91 27.76
CA ILE A 177 -22.19 -3.13 28.45
C ILE A 177 -22.33 -4.30 29.44
N SER A 178 -21.49 -5.33 29.28
CA SER A 178 -21.45 -6.48 30.19
C SER A 178 -20.94 -6.05 31.57
N THR A 179 -21.71 -6.34 32.61
CA THR A 179 -21.40 -6.01 34.00
C THR A 179 -20.55 -7.06 34.71
N ASP A 180 -20.29 -8.20 34.08
CA ASP A 180 -19.61 -9.35 34.70
C ASP A 180 -18.10 -9.14 34.84
N LYS A 181 -17.54 -8.13 34.15
CA LYS A 181 -16.13 -7.79 34.24
C LYS A 181 -15.86 -6.94 35.49
N SER A 182 -15.11 -7.51 36.43
CA SER A 182 -14.56 -6.82 37.60
C SER A 182 -13.45 -5.80 37.25
N VAL A 183 -12.90 -5.89 36.03
CA VAL A 183 -11.81 -5.04 35.55
C VAL A 183 -12.36 -3.69 35.04
N PRO A 184 -11.66 -2.56 35.29
CA PRO A 184 -12.01 -1.29 34.69
C PRO A 184 -12.03 -1.34 33.16
N VAL A 185 -13.02 -0.69 32.56
CA VAL A 185 -13.24 -0.60 31.11
C VAL A 185 -12.89 0.81 30.66
N ARG A 186 -12.09 0.94 29.60
CA ARG A 186 -11.71 2.25 29.01
C ARG A 186 -12.88 2.85 28.25
N ALA A 187 -12.96 4.18 28.20
CA ALA A 187 -13.93 4.87 27.36
C ALA A 187 -13.78 4.49 25.88
N LEU A 188 -12.56 4.21 25.42
CA LEU A 188 -12.31 3.71 24.06
C LEU A 188 -12.98 2.34 23.81
N ASP A 189 -12.99 1.45 24.80
CA ASP A 189 -13.63 0.14 24.68
C ASP A 189 -15.16 0.27 24.74
N VAL A 190 -15.68 1.24 25.48
CA VAL A 190 -17.11 1.58 25.48
C VAL A 190 -17.56 2.13 24.13
N LEU A 191 -16.71 2.91 23.45
CA LEU A 191 -17.01 3.42 22.11
C LEU A 191 -17.08 2.30 21.04
N LYS A 192 -16.69 1.06 21.34
CA LYS A 192 -16.81 -0.08 20.41
C LYS A 192 -18.24 -0.64 20.33
N TYR A 193 -19.11 -0.37 21.31
CA TYR A 193 -20.50 -0.82 21.30
C TYR A 193 -21.33 -0.08 20.25
N GLU A 194 -22.14 -0.79 19.46
CA GLU A 194 -22.89 -0.23 18.33
C GLU A 194 -23.79 0.94 18.74
N GLU A 195 -24.37 0.85 19.93
CA GLU A 195 -25.30 1.84 20.50
C GLU A 195 -24.61 3.11 21.02
N VAL A 196 -23.28 3.13 21.07
CA VAL A 196 -22.50 4.25 21.63
C VAL A 196 -21.81 5.03 20.52
N ASP A 197 -22.18 6.30 20.36
CA ASP A 197 -21.46 7.29 19.56
C ASP A 197 -20.66 8.26 20.46
N MET A 198 -19.89 9.15 19.83
CA MET A 198 -19.10 10.14 20.55
C MET A 198 -19.97 11.15 21.29
N GLU A 199 -21.15 11.46 20.75
CA GLU A 199 -22.13 12.37 21.32
C GLU A 199 -22.69 11.86 22.65
N LEU A 200 -23.08 10.59 22.71
CA LEU A 200 -23.55 9.92 23.91
C LEU A 200 -22.43 9.82 24.95
N LEU A 201 -21.22 9.47 24.50
CA LEU A 201 -20.06 9.39 25.39
C LEU A 201 -19.69 10.77 25.97
N ALA A 202 -19.78 11.84 25.18
CA ALA A 202 -19.57 13.21 25.64
C ALA A 202 -20.70 13.73 26.53
N LYS A 203 -21.95 13.27 26.38
CA LYS A 203 -23.01 13.57 27.35
C LYS A 203 -22.74 12.94 28.71
N ALA A 204 -22.26 11.70 28.72
CA ALA A 204 -21.87 10.99 29.93
C ALA A 204 -20.64 11.61 30.61
N ILE A 205 -19.68 12.11 29.82
CA ILE A 205 -18.44 12.73 30.31
C ILE A 205 -18.17 14.02 29.51
N PRO A 206 -18.79 15.15 29.90
CA PRO A 206 -18.69 16.40 29.15
C PRO A 206 -17.26 16.94 29.04
N GLU A 207 -16.55 17.04 30.16
CA GLU A 207 -15.13 17.41 30.15
C GLU A 207 -14.29 16.14 30.36
N PRO A 208 -13.35 15.81 29.46
CA PRO A 208 -12.80 16.62 28.36
C PRO A 208 -13.35 16.33 26.94
N LEU A 209 -14.47 15.59 26.80
CA LEU A 209 -14.86 15.00 25.51
C LEU A 209 -15.69 15.91 24.60
N LYS A 210 -16.36 16.93 25.14
CA LYS A 210 -17.31 17.79 24.41
C LYS A 210 -16.72 18.45 23.16
N LYS A 211 -15.44 18.83 23.18
CA LYS A 211 -14.78 19.46 22.01
C LYS A 211 -14.70 18.54 20.78
N TYR A 212 -14.72 17.22 20.96
CA TYR A 212 -14.60 16.26 19.84
C TYR A 212 -15.92 15.98 19.13
N THR A 213 -17.05 16.52 19.63
CA THR A 213 -18.36 16.40 18.99
C THR A 213 -18.75 17.65 18.17
N GLU A 214 -17.92 18.69 18.17
CA GLU A 214 -18.15 19.92 17.38
C GLU A 214 -18.04 19.67 15.87
N CYS A 215 -17.23 18.69 15.46
CA CYS A 215 -17.07 18.28 14.08
C CYS A 215 -17.58 16.85 13.91
N ARG A 216 -18.72 16.71 13.21
CA ARG A 216 -19.34 15.41 12.95
C ARG A 216 -18.40 14.41 12.28
N GLU A 217 -17.63 14.86 11.29
CA GLU A 217 -16.66 14.01 10.59
C GLU A 217 -15.61 13.43 11.55
N LEU A 218 -15.14 14.23 12.52
CA LEU A 218 -14.19 13.77 13.54
C LEU A 218 -14.84 12.75 14.48
N ALA A 219 -16.06 13.00 14.95
CA ALA A 219 -16.81 12.09 15.81
C ALA A 219 -17.03 10.71 15.14
N GLU A 220 -17.47 10.71 13.88
CA GLU A 220 -17.63 9.49 13.07
C GLU A 220 -16.28 8.77 12.90
N ARG A 221 -15.20 9.52 12.63
CA ARG A 221 -13.86 8.96 12.47
C ARG A 221 -13.34 8.31 13.75
N LEU A 222 -13.58 8.93 14.91
CA LEU A 222 -13.20 8.38 16.21
C LEU A 222 -13.93 7.07 16.51
N LYS A 223 -15.24 7.01 16.22
CA LYS A 223 -16.03 5.79 16.35
C LYS A 223 -15.46 4.66 15.48
N ILE A 224 -15.12 4.96 14.23
CA ILE A 224 -14.51 4.00 13.30
C ILE A 224 -13.16 3.51 13.82
N GLU A 225 -12.26 4.43 14.21
CA GLU A 225 -10.93 4.05 14.72
C GLU A 225 -11.01 3.23 16.02
N ALA A 226 -11.95 3.54 16.92
CA ALA A 226 -12.19 2.73 18.10
C ALA A 226 -12.67 1.32 17.75
N THR A 227 -13.62 1.21 16.81
CA THR A 227 -14.20 -0.07 16.37
C THR A 227 -13.14 -1.00 15.79
N TYR A 228 -12.22 -0.46 14.98
CA TYR A 228 -11.21 -1.27 14.27
C TYR A 228 -9.87 -1.41 15.00
N GLU A 229 -9.65 -0.71 16.13
CA GLU A 229 -8.38 -0.66 16.84
C GLU A 229 -7.74 -2.05 17.07
N SER A 230 -8.51 -2.99 17.60
CA SER A 230 -8.01 -4.33 17.96
C SER A 230 -7.58 -5.12 16.73
N VAL A 231 -8.36 -5.05 15.65
CA VAL A 231 -8.08 -5.82 14.43
C VAL A 231 -6.89 -5.24 13.67
N LEU A 232 -6.79 -3.90 13.63
CA LEU A 232 -5.66 -3.21 13.00
C LEU A 232 -4.34 -3.50 13.71
N PHE A 233 -4.36 -3.64 15.04
CA PHE A 233 -3.16 -3.99 15.81
C PHE A 233 -2.55 -5.31 15.34
N HIS A 234 -3.39 -6.33 15.09
CA HIS A 234 -2.92 -7.63 14.59
C HIS A 234 -2.41 -7.56 13.14
N GLN A 235 -3.06 -6.78 12.27
CA GLN A 235 -2.64 -6.62 10.86
C GLN A 235 -1.33 -5.84 10.72
N GLN A 236 -0.99 -4.98 11.67
CA GLN A 236 0.16 -4.09 11.54
C GLN A 236 1.50 -4.84 11.40
N GLN A 237 1.64 -6.00 12.05
CA GLN A 237 2.84 -6.82 11.93
C GLN A 237 2.94 -7.50 10.56
N GLU A 238 1.82 -7.95 10.01
CA GLU A 238 1.76 -8.55 8.67
C GLU A 238 2.08 -7.51 7.59
N ILE A 239 1.52 -6.30 7.70
CA ILE A 239 1.84 -5.16 6.83
C ILE A 239 3.34 -4.89 6.83
N LYS A 240 3.97 -4.82 8.01
CA LYS A 240 5.42 -4.61 8.13
C LYS A 240 6.23 -5.72 7.46
N ASN A 241 5.79 -6.98 7.55
CA ASN A 241 6.47 -8.09 6.90
C ASN A 241 6.42 -7.95 5.37
N ILE A 242 5.23 -7.68 4.81
CA ILE A 242 5.07 -7.49 3.37
C ILE A 242 5.88 -6.29 2.87
N GLN A 243 5.87 -5.17 3.60
CA GLN A 243 6.67 -4.00 3.24
C GLN A 243 8.18 -4.29 3.22
N ARG A 244 8.68 -5.15 4.12
CA ARG A 244 10.08 -5.59 4.08
C ARG A 244 10.36 -6.42 2.82
N ASP A 245 9.46 -7.31 2.45
CA ASP A 245 9.62 -8.15 1.26
C ASP A 245 9.50 -7.35 -0.05
N GLU A 246 8.68 -6.29 -0.06
CA GLU A 246 8.59 -5.34 -1.17
C GLU A 246 9.83 -4.43 -1.27
N ALA A 247 10.48 -4.13 -0.14
CA ALA A 247 11.74 -3.38 -0.14
C ALA A 247 12.92 -4.19 -0.71
N LEU A 248 12.84 -5.52 -0.72
CA LEU A 248 13.85 -6.41 -1.29
C LEU A 248 13.75 -6.44 -2.81
N GLN A 249 14.48 -5.53 -3.44
CA GLN A 249 14.57 -5.41 -4.90
C GLN A 249 15.35 -6.56 -5.53
N LEU A 250 14.86 -7.03 -6.67
CA LEU A 250 15.54 -7.96 -7.55
C LEU A 250 16.33 -7.16 -8.61
N PRO A 251 17.55 -7.59 -8.98
CA PRO A 251 18.29 -6.97 -10.08
C PRO A 251 17.49 -7.00 -11.38
N LYS A 252 17.43 -5.88 -12.10
CA LYS A 252 16.62 -5.75 -13.33
C LYS A 252 17.13 -6.62 -14.47
N ASP A 253 18.44 -6.86 -14.48
CA ASP A 253 19.20 -7.64 -15.45
C ASP A 253 19.35 -9.12 -15.03
N LEU A 254 18.63 -9.55 -13.99
CA LEU A 254 18.70 -10.93 -13.54
C LEU A 254 18.19 -11.90 -14.61
N ASP A 255 19.07 -12.78 -15.10
CA ASP A 255 18.68 -13.84 -16.01
C ASP A 255 18.23 -15.09 -15.23
N TYR A 256 16.91 -15.20 -15.05
CA TYR A 256 16.30 -16.33 -14.37
C TYR A 256 16.56 -17.69 -15.03
N LEU A 257 16.85 -17.73 -16.33
CA LEU A 257 17.08 -18.99 -17.05
C LEU A 257 18.48 -19.54 -16.75
N THR A 258 19.47 -18.66 -16.62
CA THR A 258 20.88 -19.05 -16.41
C THR A 258 21.37 -18.92 -14.97
N LEU A 259 20.54 -18.41 -14.06
CA LEU A 259 20.79 -18.29 -12.61
C LEU A 259 21.43 -19.56 -12.02
N ARG A 260 22.76 -19.54 -11.82
CA ARG A 260 23.53 -20.64 -11.20
C ARG A 260 23.54 -20.47 -9.67
N GLY A 261 23.43 -21.58 -8.94
CA GLY A 261 23.48 -21.58 -7.47
C GLY A 261 22.14 -21.32 -6.77
N VAL A 262 21.05 -21.13 -7.51
CA VAL A 262 19.68 -21.04 -6.97
C VAL A 262 18.88 -22.24 -7.46
N SER A 263 18.39 -23.06 -6.52
CA SER A 263 17.53 -24.21 -6.86
C SER A 263 16.12 -23.72 -7.18
N LEU A 264 15.82 -23.64 -8.48
CA LEU A 264 14.51 -23.28 -9.05
C LEU A 264 14.16 -24.31 -10.12
N SER A 265 12.92 -24.80 -10.12
CA SER A 265 12.42 -25.64 -11.20
C SER A 265 12.34 -24.87 -12.53
N SER A 266 12.38 -25.57 -13.65
CA SER A 266 12.30 -24.95 -14.99
C SER A 266 11.03 -24.12 -15.16
N GLU A 267 9.88 -24.63 -14.70
CA GLU A 267 8.59 -23.90 -14.74
C GLU A 267 8.66 -22.58 -13.94
N VAL A 268 9.25 -22.61 -12.74
CA VAL A 268 9.40 -21.40 -11.92
C VAL A 268 10.34 -20.39 -12.60
N ARG A 269 11.43 -20.87 -13.22
CA ARG A 269 12.36 -20.00 -13.97
C ARG A 269 11.67 -19.32 -15.14
N GLU A 270 10.88 -20.06 -15.91
CA GLU A 270 10.11 -19.52 -17.04
C GLU A 270 9.11 -18.46 -16.57
N LYS A 271 8.36 -18.75 -15.50
CA LYS A 271 7.41 -17.79 -14.92
C LYS A 271 8.06 -16.50 -14.43
N LEU A 272 9.19 -16.61 -13.72
CA LEU A 272 9.96 -15.46 -13.26
C LEU A 272 10.58 -14.68 -14.44
N HIS A 273 11.07 -15.38 -15.45
CA HIS A 273 11.63 -14.77 -16.65
C HIS A 273 10.57 -13.99 -17.44
N PHE A 274 9.35 -14.52 -17.51
CA PHE A 274 8.25 -13.89 -18.22
C PHE A 274 7.62 -12.73 -17.43
N SER A 275 7.40 -12.89 -16.12
CA SER A 275 6.80 -11.86 -15.26
C SER A 275 7.76 -10.74 -14.85
N ARG A 276 9.08 -11.00 -14.85
CA ARG A 276 10.14 -10.04 -14.46
C ARG A 276 9.82 -9.25 -13.18
N PRO A 277 9.53 -9.93 -12.05
CA PRO A 277 9.14 -9.26 -10.81
C PRO A 277 10.25 -8.33 -10.30
N GLN A 278 9.88 -7.11 -9.90
CA GLN A 278 10.84 -6.12 -9.38
C GLN A 278 11.27 -6.45 -7.93
N THR A 279 10.47 -7.20 -7.18
CA THR A 279 10.68 -7.45 -5.74
C THR A 279 10.44 -8.91 -5.38
N ILE A 280 10.99 -9.34 -4.24
CA ILE A 280 10.71 -10.69 -3.70
C ILE A 280 9.22 -10.84 -3.37
N GLY A 281 8.59 -9.80 -2.83
CA GLY A 281 7.15 -9.79 -2.58
C GLY A 281 6.34 -10.03 -3.87
N ALA A 282 6.66 -9.35 -4.96
CA ALA A 282 6.01 -9.57 -6.26
C ALA A 282 6.25 -11.00 -6.78
N ALA A 283 7.48 -11.51 -6.66
CA ALA A 283 7.81 -12.88 -7.09
C ALA A 283 6.99 -13.95 -6.35
N SER A 284 6.74 -13.76 -5.05
CA SER A 284 5.93 -14.69 -4.24
C SER A 284 4.46 -14.76 -4.64
N ARG A 285 3.94 -13.74 -5.32
CA ARG A 285 2.53 -13.65 -5.75
C ARG A 285 2.29 -14.28 -7.12
N ILE A 286 3.34 -14.59 -7.88
CA ILE A 286 3.21 -15.20 -9.21
C ILE A 286 2.66 -16.63 -9.07
N PRO A 287 1.54 -16.96 -9.74
CA PRO A 287 0.93 -18.28 -9.66
C PRO A 287 1.88 -19.42 -10.01
N GLY A 288 2.10 -20.32 -9.05
CA GLY A 288 3.00 -21.47 -9.18
C GLY A 288 4.47 -21.20 -8.86
N VAL A 289 4.82 -20.00 -8.39
CA VAL A 289 6.07 -19.80 -7.65
C VAL A 289 5.89 -20.35 -6.24
N THR A 290 6.74 -21.31 -5.85
CA THR A 290 6.63 -21.99 -4.56
C THR A 290 7.33 -21.20 -3.44
N PRO A 291 6.91 -21.35 -2.17
CA PRO A 291 7.61 -20.74 -1.04
C PRO A 291 9.11 -21.07 -0.98
N ALA A 292 9.48 -22.30 -1.35
CA ALA A 292 10.88 -22.72 -1.44
C ALA A 292 11.67 -21.91 -2.48
N ALA A 293 11.08 -21.64 -3.65
CA ALA A 293 11.69 -20.81 -4.68
C ALA A 293 11.90 -19.36 -4.20
N VAL A 294 10.93 -18.79 -3.49
CA VAL A 294 11.02 -17.45 -2.89
C VAL A 294 12.18 -17.38 -1.89
N ILE A 295 12.31 -18.38 -1.00
CA ILE A 295 13.40 -18.45 -0.02
C ILE A 295 14.77 -18.55 -0.71
N ASN A 296 14.86 -19.35 -1.78
CA ASN A 296 16.10 -19.50 -2.55
C ASN A 296 16.50 -18.19 -3.25
N LEU A 297 15.53 -17.47 -3.84
CA LEU A 297 15.74 -16.14 -4.41
C LEU A 297 16.16 -15.12 -3.35
N LEU A 298 15.51 -15.12 -2.20
CA LEU A 298 15.83 -14.22 -1.09
C LEU A 298 17.26 -14.46 -0.58
N ARG A 299 17.69 -15.71 -0.46
CA ARG A 299 19.07 -16.07 -0.09
C ARG A 299 20.07 -15.55 -1.13
N PHE A 300 19.75 -15.68 -2.41
CA PHE A 300 20.57 -15.16 -3.50
C PHE A 300 20.72 -13.63 -3.42
N VAL A 301 19.61 -12.89 -3.26
CA VAL A 301 19.63 -11.42 -3.14
C VAL A 301 20.45 -10.96 -1.94
N ARG A 302 20.25 -11.56 -0.77
CA ARG A 302 21.03 -11.21 0.44
C ARG A 302 22.53 -11.46 0.26
N THR A 303 22.90 -12.59 -0.35
CA THR A 303 24.30 -12.92 -0.62
C THR A 303 24.92 -11.95 -1.63
N ALA A 304 24.17 -11.57 -2.67
CA ALA A 304 24.61 -10.59 -3.66
C ALA A 304 24.79 -9.19 -3.04
N GLN A 305 23.85 -8.76 -2.19
CA GLN A 305 23.94 -7.49 -1.46
C GLN A 305 25.14 -7.46 -0.49
N GLN A 306 25.39 -8.54 0.25
CA GLN A 306 26.55 -8.64 1.13
C GLN A 306 27.89 -8.59 0.35
N ARG A 307 27.95 -9.20 -0.83
CA ARG A 307 29.12 -9.12 -1.72
C ARG A 307 29.33 -7.71 -2.27
N LEU A 308 28.25 -7.01 -2.64
CA LEU A 308 28.31 -5.62 -3.08
C LEU A 308 28.82 -4.70 -1.95
N VAL A 309 28.29 -4.83 -0.74
CA VAL A 309 28.75 -4.06 0.43
C VAL A 309 30.24 -4.33 0.73
N ALA A 310 30.65 -5.60 0.75
CA ALA A 310 32.06 -5.97 0.97
C ALA A 310 33.00 -5.45 -0.14
N ALA A 311 32.54 -5.36 -1.39
CA ALA A 311 33.29 -4.78 -2.50
C ALA A 311 33.39 -3.24 -2.42
N THR A 312 32.42 -2.58 -1.77
CA THR A 312 32.43 -1.11 -1.60
C THR A 312 33.26 -0.67 -0.39
N GLU A 313 33.51 -1.57 0.58
CA GLU A 313 34.26 -1.30 1.82
C GLU A 313 35.75 -1.71 1.77
N SER A 314 36.27 -2.12 0.60
CA SER A 314 37.70 -2.43 0.44
C SER A 314 38.54 -1.12 0.34
N PRO A 315 39.54 -0.87 1.22
CA PRO A 315 40.27 0.39 1.25
C PRO A 315 41.29 0.51 0.10
N LYS A 316 41.54 1.76 -0.30
CA LYS A 316 42.59 2.19 -1.24
C LYS A 316 43.95 1.58 -0.90
N THR A 317 44.40 0.57 -1.64
CA THR A 317 45.83 0.25 -1.78
C THR A 317 46.39 1.08 -2.94
N GLY A 318 46.64 2.36 -2.63
CA GLY A 318 47.36 3.28 -3.50
C GLY A 318 48.55 3.85 -2.74
N GLN A 319 49.54 3.02 -2.45
CA GLN A 319 50.89 3.41 -2.02
C GLN A 319 51.76 2.16 -1.92
N CYS A 320 52.41 1.79 -3.03
CA CYS A 320 53.66 1.04 -3.02
C CYS A 320 54.32 1.14 -4.41
N LEU A 321 54.75 2.33 -4.81
CA LEU A 321 55.65 2.58 -5.94
C LEU A 321 56.29 3.95 -5.73
N CYS A 322 57.27 4.01 -4.82
CA CYS A 322 58.31 5.04 -4.70
C CYS A 322 59.16 4.58 -3.51
N ASP A 323 60.24 3.84 -3.78
CA ASP A 323 61.45 3.76 -2.95
C ASP A 323 62.39 2.66 -3.50
N THR A 324 62.83 2.82 -4.76
CA THR A 324 64.04 2.16 -5.28
C THR A 324 64.70 3.02 -6.36
N GLU A 325 64.88 4.32 -6.10
CA GLU A 325 65.79 5.18 -6.89
C GLU A 325 66.37 6.25 -5.98
N LYS A 326 67.38 5.85 -5.18
CA LYS A 326 68.43 6.71 -4.59
C LYS A 326 69.36 5.83 -3.74
N LEU A 327 70.68 5.96 -3.96
CA LEU A 327 71.78 5.03 -3.65
C LEU A 327 71.92 4.05 -4.84
N GLU A 328 72.85 4.19 -5.79
CA GLU A 328 74.25 4.58 -5.70
C GLU A 328 74.73 5.19 -7.05
N GLU A 329 74.80 6.52 -7.14
CA GLU A 329 75.83 7.20 -7.95
C GLU A 329 77.01 7.48 -7.01
N GLN A 330 77.78 6.44 -6.71
CA GLN A 330 79.14 6.53 -6.18
C GLN A 330 79.89 5.27 -6.61
N GLN A 331 80.49 5.30 -7.80
CA GLN A 331 81.80 4.74 -8.18
C GLN A 331 81.85 4.43 -9.69
N LEU A 332 82.76 5.15 -10.37
CA LEU A 332 83.33 4.96 -11.71
C LEU A 332 82.47 5.25 -12.95
#